data_AF-A0A830HF16-F1
#
_entry.id   AF-A0A830HF16-F1
#
_cell.length_a   1.000
_cell.length_b   1.000
_cell.length_c   1.000
_cell.angle_alpha   90.00
_cell.angle_beta   90.00
_cell.angle_gamma   90.00
#
_symmetry.space_group_name_H-M   'P 1'
#
loop_
_entity.id
_entity.type
_entity.pdbx_description
1 polymer ?
#
loop_
_entity_poly.entity_id
_entity_poly.type
_entity_poly.pdbx_seq_one_letter_code
_entity_poly.pdbx_strand_id
1 'polypeptide(L)'
;MASPSEPTVPASYCSSLQTDLTTHVGAAPRAVVHASEWAKVIAGEPVEINPSIGHGFKVMTVDEYTALWKRNDDFPDCLACGGMNTKEHHFVQTWCRGLRRWESETLCLDCHMFSWRSYADPDFATPEEHEKALWESMLIEQAEKNRVEGRA
;
A
#
# COMPACT_ATOMS: atom_id res chain seq x y z
N MET A 1 -5.91 29.30 -35.62
CA MET A 1 -5.84 27.83 -35.54
C MET A 1 -5.41 27.50 -34.13
N ALA A 2 -6.29 26.94 -33.32
CA ALA A 2 -5.94 26.52 -31.97
C ALA A 2 -5.08 25.25 -32.08
N SER A 3 -3.89 25.26 -31.48
CA SER A 3 -3.04 24.08 -31.39
C SER A 3 -3.80 22.97 -30.65
N PRO A 4 -3.72 21.70 -31.10
CA PRO A 4 -4.29 20.59 -30.34
C PRO A 4 -3.59 20.53 -28.99
N SER A 5 -4.38 20.62 -27.91
CA SER A 5 -3.90 20.40 -26.55
C SER A 5 -3.33 18.99 -26.46
N GLU A 6 -2.09 18.85 -25.98
CA GLU A 6 -1.48 17.55 -25.76
C GLU A 6 -2.38 16.68 -24.87
N PRO A 7 -2.44 15.36 -25.13
CA PRO A 7 -3.19 14.44 -24.28
C PRO A 7 -2.61 14.49 -22.86
N THR A 8 -3.44 14.88 -21.91
CA THR A 8 -3.08 14.91 -20.49
C THR A 8 -2.74 13.48 -20.05
N VAL A 9 -1.45 13.20 -19.83
CA VAL A 9 -1.02 11.95 -19.20
C VAL A 9 -1.75 11.86 -17.86
N PRO A 10 -2.48 10.75 -17.57
CA PRO A 10 -3.11 10.58 -16.27
C PRO A 10 -2.06 10.76 -15.18
N ALA A 11 -2.34 11.61 -14.20
CA ALA A 11 -1.40 11.86 -13.12
C ALA A 11 -1.15 10.56 -12.35
N SER A 12 0.10 10.09 -12.38
CA SER A 12 0.55 8.94 -11.59
C SER A 12 0.55 9.30 -10.10
N TYR A 13 0.05 8.39 -9.26
CA TYR A 13 -0.08 8.67 -7.82
C TYR A 13 1.26 8.82 -7.11
N CYS A 14 2.33 8.28 -7.69
CA CYS A 14 3.68 8.36 -7.17
C CYS A 14 4.51 9.51 -7.78
N SER A 15 3.86 10.45 -8.48
CA SER A 15 4.53 11.64 -9.02
C SER A 15 4.58 12.78 -7.99
N SER A 16 5.62 13.63 -8.09
CA SER A 16 5.78 14.86 -7.27
C SER A 16 5.74 14.62 -5.75
N LEU A 17 6.39 13.55 -5.29
CA LEU A 17 6.46 13.20 -3.86
C LEU A 17 7.24 14.26 -3.08
N GLN A 18 6.79 14.52 -1.84
CA GLN A 18 7.42 15.48 -0.93
C GLN A 18 8.50 14.83 -0.04
N THR A 19 8.55 13.50 -0.02
CA THR A 19 9.52 12.69 0.71
C THR A 19 9.80 11.39 -0.04
N ASP A 20 10.81 10.65 0.40
CA ASP A 20 11.22 9.40 -0.22
C ASP A 20 10.23 8.25 0.06
N LEU A 21 10.27 7.26 -0.83
CA LEU A 21 9.55 6.00 -0.64
C LEU A 21 10.22 5.15 0.43
N THR A 22 9.41 4.51 1.26
CA THR A 22 9.88 3.38 2.06
C THR A 22 9.74 2.11 1.24
N THR A 23 10.84 1.38 1.06
CA THR A 23 10.88 0.15 0.26
C THR A 23 11.26 -1.07 1.08
N HIS A 24 10.72 -2.23 0.72
CA HIS A 24 11.11 -3.51 1.33
C HIS A 24 11.03 -4.65 0.31
N VAL A 25 11.89 -5.65 0.46
CA VAL A 25 11.90 -6.87 -0.37
C VAL A 25 11.80 -8.10 0.52
N GLY A 26 10.94 -9.05 0.16
CA GLY A 26 10.75 -10.27 0.95
C GLY A 26 10.25 -11.46 0.13
N ALA A 27 10.49 -12.68 0.63
CA ALA A 27 9.99 -13.92 0.01
C ALA A 27 8.51 -14.19 0.31
N ALA A 28 7.93 -13.43 1.24
CA ALA A 28 6.53 -13.47 1.59
C ALA A 28 5.96 -12.05 1.53
N PRO A 29 4.65 -11.92 1.23
CA PRO A 29 4.01 -10.62 1.21
C PRO A 29 3.95 -10.03 2.62
N ARG A 30 4.08 -8.71 2.70
CA ARG A 30 3.94 -7.92 3.93
C ARG A 30 2.48 -7.76 4.33
N ALA A 31 1.56 -7.77 3.37
CA ALA A 31 0.13 -7.77 3.64
C ALA A 31 -0.24 -9.08 4.38
N VAL A 32 -0.43 -8.98 5.70
CA VAL A 32 -0.57 -10.13 6.62
C VAL A 32 -1.68 -11.09 6.20
N VAL A 33 -2.78 -10.56 5.67
CA VAL A 33 -3.93 -11.33 5.21
C VAL A 33 -3.62 -12.29 4.05
N HIS A 34 -2.52 -12.10 3.33
CA HIS A 34 -2.19 -12.88 2.14
C HIS A 34 -0.96 -13.79 2.32
N ALA A 35 -0.19 -13.60 3.40
CA ALA A 35 1.03 -14.39 3.65
C ALA A 35 0.74 -15.88 3.84
N SER A 36 -0.39 -16.22 4.47
CA SER A 36 -0.82 -17.61 4.67
C SER A 36 -1.16 -18.30 3.35
N GLU A 37 -1.93 -17.64 2.47
CA GLU A 37 -2.28 -18.22 1.17
C GLU A 37 -1.06 -18.35 0.26
N TRP A 38 -0.15 -17.36 0.26
CA TRP A 38 1.09 -17.46 -0.49
C TRP A 38 1.95 -18.66 -0.07
N ALA A 39 2.09 -18.89 1.23
CA ALA A 39 2.83 -20.04 1.75
C ALA A 39 2.25 -21.37 1.24
N LYS A 40 0.92 -21.49 1.16
CA LYS A 40 0.24 -22.66 0.60
C LYS A 40 0.52 -22.85 -0.89
N VAL A 41 0.49 -21.78 -1.68
CA VAL A 41 0.84 -21.84 -3.12
C VAL A 41 2.24 -22.40 -3.31
N ILE A 42 3.22 -21.87 -2.56
CA ILE A 42 4.62 -22.32 -2.65
C ILE A 42 4.78 -23.77 -2.19
N ALA A 43 4.02 -24.20 -1.19
CA ALA A 43 4.02 -25.58 -0.70
C ALA A 43 3.22 -26.56 -1.58
N GLY A 44 2.49 -26.10 -2.59
CA GLY A 44 1.58 -26.93 -3.40
C GLY A 44 0.33 -27.39 -2.65
N GLU A 45 -0.10 -26.61 -1.65
CA GLU A 45 -1.29 -26.88 -0.85
C GLU A 45 -2.55 -26.24 -1.45
N PRO A 46 -3.76 -26.72 -1.08
CA PRO A 46 -5.00 -26.10 -1.52
C PRO A 46 -5.15 -24.66 -0.99
N VAL A 47 -5.36 -23.71 -1.90
CA VAL A 47 -5.69 -22.31 -1.60
C VAL A 47 -7.16 -22.04 -1.84
N GLU A 48 -7.71 -21.06 -1.13
CA GLU A 48 -9.09 -20.64 -1.33
C GLU A 48 -9.26 -20.04 -2.73
N ILE A 49 -10.27 -20.50 -3.47
CA ILE A 49 -10.62 -19.91 -4.76
C ILE A 49 -11.18 -18.52 -4.49
N ASN A 50 -10.62 -17.51 -5.18
CA ASN A 50 -11.13 -16.15 -5.09
C ASN A 50 -12.67 -16.15 -5.29
N PRO A 51 -13.45 -15.60 -4.34
CA PRO A 51 -14.91 -15.64 -4.38
C PRO A 51 -15.54 -15.08 -5.67
N SER A 52 -14.82 -14.20 -6.37
CA SER A 52 -15.27 -13.65 -7.66
C SER A 52 -15.19 -14.64 -8.84
N ILE A 53 -14.45 -15.74 -8.70
CA ILE A 53 -14.24 -16.77 -9.72
C ILE A 53 -15.03 -18.05 -9.39
N GLY A 54 -15.24 -18.32 -8.11
CA GLY A 54 -15.95 -19.51 -7.65
C GLY A 54 -15.84 -19.69 -6.14
N HIS A 55 -16.11 -20.92 -5.69
CA HIS A 55 -16.09 -21.28 -4.28
C HIS A 55 -15.30 -22.57 -4.05
N GLY A 56 -14.69 -22.71 -2.87
CA GLY A 56 -13.95 -23.91 -2.46
C GLY A 56 -12.44 -23.71 -2.50
N PHE A 57 -11.70 -24.83 -2.55
CA PHE A 57 -10.25 -24.85 -2.52
C PHE A 57 -9.68 -25.56 -3.74
N LYS A 58 -8.53 -25.10 -4.24
CA LYS A 58 -7.81 -25.72 -5.37
C LYS A 58 -6.30 -25.61 -5.12
N VAL A 59 -5.54 -26.66 -5.46
CA VAL A 59 -4.08 -26.55 -5.58
C VAL A 59 -3.78 -25.76 -6.85
N MET A 60 -3.13 -24.61 -6.71
CA MET A 60 -2.83 -23.70 -7.82
C MET A 60 -1.32 -23.52 -7.97
N THR A 61 -0.86 -23.40 -9.20
CA THR A 61 0.46 -22.86 -9.51
C THR A 61 0.53 -21.35 -9.22
N VAL A 62 1.72 -20.78 -9.16
CA VAL A 62 1.91 -19.31 -9.03
C VAL A 62 1.23 -18.57 -10.18
N ASP A 63 1.34 -19.08 -11.41
CA ASP A 63 0.70 -18.46 -12.58
C ASP A 63 -0.83 -18.45 -12.48
N GLU A 64 -1.43 -19.57 -12.04
CA GLU A 64 -2.88 -19.66 -11.82
C GLU A 64 -3.33 -18.75 -10.68
N TYR A 65 -2.60 -18.75 -9.55
CA TYR A 65 -2.95 -17.95 -8.37
C TYR A 65 -2.92 -16.44 -8.67
N THR A 66 -1.95 -16.03 -9.49
CA THR A 66 -1.74 -14.61 -9.83
C THR A 66 -2.46 -14.22 -11.13
N ALA A 67 -3.22 -15.11 -11.77
CA ALA A 67 -3.73 -14.91 -13.13
C ALA A 67 -4.55 -13.62 -13.32
N LEU A 68 -5.31 -13.22 -12.29
CA LEU A 68 -6.16 -12.02 -12.33
C LEU A 68 -5.47 -10.75 -11.80
N TRP A 69 -4.27 -10.87 -11.26
CA TRP A 69 -3.56 -9.71 -10.73
C TRP A 69 -3.06 -8.87 -11.90
N LYS A 70 -3.26 -7.56 -11.77
CA LYS A 70 -2.84 -6.60 -12.78
C LYS A 70 -1.38 -6.22 -12.56
N ARG A 71 -0.71 -5.76 -13.60
CA ARG A 71 0.58 -5.11 -13.45
C ARG A 71 0.38 -3.70 -12.88
N ASN A 72 1.33 -3.25 -12.07
CA ASN A 72 1.44 -1.84 -11.71
C ASN A 72 2.46 -1.18 -12.64
N ASP A 73 2.01 -0.26 -13.50
CA ASP A 73 2.88 0.43 -14.46
C ASP A 73 3.67 1.59 -13.84
N ASP A 74 3.26 2.09 -12.67
CA ASP A 74 4.01 3.08 -11.89
C ASP A 74 5.25 2.47 -11.23
N PHE A 75 5.17 1.18 -10.86
CA PHE A 75 6.26 0.40 -10.29
C PHE A 75 6.46 -0.94 -11.01
N PRO A 76 6.92 -0.89 -12.28
CA PRO A 76 6.98 -2.08 -13.12
C PRO A 76 8.09 -3.07 -12.74
N ASP A 77 9.12 -2.60 -12.03
CA ASP A 77 10.34 -3.34 -11.74
C ASP A 77 10.31 -4.04 -10.37
N CYS A 78 10.87 -5.25 -10.35
CA CYS A 78 11.18 -5.98 -9.13
C CYS A 78 12.40 -5.37 -8.45
N LEU A 79 12.27 -4.97 -7.18
CA LEU A 79 13.38 -4.43 -6.39
C LEU A 79 14.48 -5.46 -6.07
N ALA A 80 14.20 -6.77 -6.24
CA ALA A 80 15.17 -7.83 -5.96
C ALA A 80 16.07 -8.15 -7.17
N CYS A 81 15.49 -8.28 -8.37
CA CYS A 81 16.20 -8.74 -9.56
C CYS A 81 16.16 -7.76 -10.75
N GLY A 82 15.42 -6.66 -10.65
CA GLY A 82 15.21 -5.70 -11.74
C GLY A 82 14.29 -6.21 -12.86
N GLY A 83 13.73 -7.42 -12.74
CA GLY A 83 12.80 -7.99 -13.72
C GLY A 83 11.50 -7.19 -13.82
N MET A 84 10.88 -7.18 -15.00
CA MET A 84 9.65 -6.41 -15.29
C MET A 84 8.38 -7.28 -15.30
N ASN A 85 8.54 -8.60 -15.15
CA ASN A 85 7.44 -9.56 -15.08
C ASN A 85 6.86 -9.56 -13.66
N THR A 86 6.13 -8.49 -13.35
CA THR A 86 5.57 -8.24 -12.02
C THR A 86 4.06 -8.15 -12.07
N LYS A 87 3.42 -8.54 -10.97
CA LYS A 87 1.97 -8.39 -10.75
C LYS A 87 1.71 -7.77 -9.39
N GLU A 88 0.79 -6.82 -9.35
CA GLU A 88 0.36 -6.13 -8.15
C GLU A 88 -0.53 -7.04 -7.31
N HIS A 89 -0.07 -7.27 -6.09
CA HIS A 89 -0.68 -8.14 -5.11
C HIS A 89 -1.53 -7.36 -4.10
N HIS A 90 -1.08 -6.17 -3.73
CA HIS A 90 -1.73 -5.30 -2.76
C HIS A 90 -1.57 -3.85 -3.17
N PHE A 91 -2.66 -3.09 -3.08
CA PHE A 91 -2.64 -1.65 -3.25
C PHE A 91 -3.68 -1.00 -2.36
N VAL A 92 -3.27 0.00 -1.59
CA VAL A 92 -4.15 0.86 -0.80
C VAL A 92 -3.72 2.30 -1.03
N GLN A 93 -4.70 3.18 -1.17
CA GLN A 93 -4.47 4.61 -1.28
C GLN A 93 -5.52 5.39 -0.51
N THR A 94 -5.06 6.40 0.20
CA THR A 94 -5.88 7.33 0.96
C THR A 94 -5.50 8.76 0.60
N TRP A 95 -6.51 9.57 0.31
CA TRP A 95 -6.38 11.02 0.15
C TRP A 95 -7.21 11.72 1.22
N CYS A 96 -6.59 12.63 1.96
CA CYS A 96 -7.25 13.39 3.02
C CYS A 96 -6.73 14.82 3.01
N ARG A 97 -7.64 15.80 2.86
CA ARG A 97 -7.31 17.25 2.93
C ARG A 97 -6.14 17.66 2.00
N GLY A 98 -6.05 17.03 0.82
CA GLY A 98 -4.97 17.29 -0.14
C GLY A 98 -3.66 16.55 0.13
N LEU A 99 -3.58 15.79 1.22
CA LEU A 99 -2.45 14.91 1.57
C LEU A 99 -2.77 13.47 1.17
N ARG A 100 -1.73 12.69 0.86
CA ARG A 100 -1.83 11.31 0.41
C ARG A 100 -0.98 10.37 1.26
N ARG A 101 -1.50 9.16 1.41
CA ARG A 101 -0.78 8.00 1.90
C ARG A 101 -1.13 6.81 1.02
N TRP A 102 -0.16 5.99 0.66
CA TRP A 102 -0.40 4.80 -0.14
C TRP A 102 0.63 3.71 0.14
N GLU A 103 0.23 2.48 -0.17
CA GLU A 103 0.99 1.26 0.00
C GLU A 103 0.77 0.41 -1.26
N SER A 104 1.85 -0.10 -1.86
CA SER A 104 1.81 -0.95 -3.05
C SER A 104 2.79 -2.11 -2.89
N GLU A 105 2.33 -3.32 -3.21
CA GLU A 105 3.14 -4.52 -3.18
C GLU A 105 2.99 -5.29 -4.48
N THR A 106 4.12 -5.64 -5.10
CA THR A 106 4.16 -6.40 -6.34
C THR A 106 4.94 -7.70 -6.16
N LEU A 107 4.43 -8.81 -6.67
CA LEU A 107 5.14 -10.07 -6.82
C LEU A 107 5.88 -10.09 -8.16
N CYS A 108 7.16 -10.50 -8.15
CA CYS A 108 7.88 -10.84 -9.38
C CYS A 108 7.65 -12.30 -9.75
N LEU A 109 7.22 -12.57 -10.97
CA LEU A 109 6.98 -13.93 -11.46
C LEU A 109 8.26 -14.65 -11.91
N ASP A 110 9.39 -13.93 -12.02
CA ASP A 110 10.67 -14.55 -12.40
C ASP A 110 11.43 -15.07 -11.17
N CYS A 111 11.41 -14.32 -10.05
CA CYS A 111 12.17 -14.66 -8.84
C CYS A 111 11.29 -14.92 -7.61
N HIS A 112 9.97 -14.76 -7.73
CA HIS A 112 8.97 -14.95 -6.66
C HIS A 112 9.19 -14.10 -5.40
N MET A 113 9.93 -12.99 -5.53
CA MET A 113 10.12 -12.00 -4.47
C MET A 113 9.05 -10.90 -4.54
N PHE A 114 8.61 -10.45 -3.38
CA PHE A 114 7.71 -9.31 -3.22
C PHE A 114 8.50 -8.02 -3.07
N SER A 115 8.06 -6.99 -3.76
CA SER A 115 8.57 -5.62 -3.67
C SER A 115 7.48 -4.73 -3.08
N TRP A 116 7.72 -4.24 -1.87
CA TRP A 116 6.85 -3.31 -1.16
C TRP A 116 7.35 -1.89 -1.33
N ARG A 117 6.43 -0.96 -1.58
CA ARG A 117 6.65 0.48 -1.61
C ARG A 117 5.53 1.16 -0.84
N SER A 118 5.87 2.11 0.04
CA SER A 118 4.89 2.91 0.75
C SER A 118 5.33 4.36 0.86
N TYR A 119 4.34 5.25 0.93
CA TYR A 119 4.52 6.68 1.02
C TYR A 119 3.45 7.30 1.92
N ALA A 120 3.83 8.32 2.66
CA ALA A 120 2.91 9.26 3.30
C ALA A 120 3.49 10.66 3.15
N ASP A 121 2.66 11.65 2.84
CA ASP A 121 3.11 13.04 2.96
C ASP A 121 3.58 13.30 4.40
N PRO A 122 4.62 14.15 4.61
CA PRO A 122 5.19 14.39 5.94
C PRO A 122 4.19 14.79 7.02
N ASP A 123 3.16 15.56 6.64
CA ASP A 123 2.13 16.08 7.53
C ASP A 123 0.82 15.26 7.49
N PHE A 124 0.82 14.08 6.86
CA PHE A 124 -0.37 13.24 6.78
C PHE A 124 -0.77 12.75 8.18
N ALA A 125 -2.00 13.06 8.59
CA ALA A 125 -2.62 12.54 9.80
C ALA A 125 -3.93 11.83 9.47
N THR A 126 -4.08 10.60 9.96
CA THR A 126 -5.35 9.90 9.96
C THR A 126 -6.37 10.62 10.86
N PRO A 127 -7.68 10.39 10.68
CA PRO A 127 -8.70 10.97 11.57
C PRO A 127 -8.45 10.69 13.05
N GLU A 128 -8.02 9.46 13.39
CA GLU A 128 -7.70 9.05 14.76
C GLU A 128 -6.48 9.81 15.32
N GLU A 129 -5.39 9.90 14.55
CA GLU A 129 -4.21 10.67 14.94
C GLU A 129 -4.53 12.16 15.13
N HIS A 130 -5.37 12.73 14.26
CA HIS A 130 -5.81 14.11 14.36
C HIS A 130 -6.67 14.34 15.60
N GLU A 131 -7.64 13.47 15.87
CA GLU A 131 -8.48 13.54 17.06
C GLU A 131 -7.64 13.41 18.33
N LYS A 132 -6.72 12.44 18.38
CA LYS A 132 -5.79 12.26 19.50
C LYS A 132 -4.97 13.54 19.77
N ALA A 133 -4.40 14.15 18.74
CA ALA A 133 -3.62 15.38 18.88
C ALA A 133 -4.48 16.55 19.44
N LEU A 134 -5.74 16.67 19.01
CA LEU A 134 -6.68 17.66 19.54
C LEU A 134 -7.00 17.41 21.03
N TRP A 135 -7.22 16.16 21.42
CA TRP A 135 -7.46 15.83 22.82
C TRP A 135 -6.23 16.12 23.69
N GLU A 136 -5.04 15.76 23.23
CA GLU A 136 -3.79 16.03 23.94
C GLU A 136 -3.56 17.55 24.14
N SER A 137 -3.87 18.38 23.14
CA SER A 137 -3.77 19.84 23.29
C SER A 137 -4.77 20.39 24.30
N MET A 138 -6.01 19.90 24.31
CA MET A 138 -7.03 20.31 25.29
C MET A 138 -6.62 19.95 26.72
N LEU A 139 -5.99 18.80 26.94
CA LEU A 139 -5.49 18.39 28.26
C LEU A 139 -4.36 19.29 28.75
N ILE A 140 -3.43 19.68 27.87
CA ILE A 140 -2.36 20.63 28.19
C ILE A 140 -2.96 21.98 28.60
N GLU A 141 -3.89 22.52 27.78
CA GLU A 141 -4.56 23.78 28.09
C GLU A 141 -5.33 23.73 29.42
N GLN A 142 -5.99 22.61 29.71
CA GLN A 142 -6.71 22.43 30.97
C GLN A 142 -5.74 22.36 32.18
N ALA A 143 -4.62 21.66 32.04
CA ALA A 143 -3.60 21.59 33.07
C ALA A 143 -2.98 22.97 33.35
N GLU A 144 -2.73 23.77 32.31
CA GLU A 144 -2.24 25.14 32.44
C GLU A 144 -3.27 26.04 33.15
N LYS A 145 -4.55 25.96 32.76
CA LYS A 145 -5.64 26.69 33.45
C LYS A 145 -5.73 26.33 34.93
N ASN A 146 -5.71 25.04 35.26
CA ASN A 146 -5.76 24.56 36.65
C ASN A 146 -4.56 25.05 37.47
N ARG A 147 -3.37 25.08 36.88
CA ARG A 147 -2.15 25.62 37.51
C ARG A 147 -2.28 27.11 37.79
N VAL A 148 -2.82 27.89 36.86
CA VAL A 148 -3.03 29.34 37.03
C VAL A 148 -4.12 29.63 38.08
N GLU A 149 -5.17 28.80 38.14
CA GLU A 149 -6.29 28.95 39.09
C GLU A 149 -5.98 28.39 40.50
N GLY A 150 -4.80 27.83 40.72
CA GLY A 150 -4.41 27.25 42.02
C GLY A 150 -5.20 26.00 42.41
N ARG A 151 -5.79 25.31 41.42
CA ARG A 151 -6.51 24.04 41.60
C ARG A 151 -5.54 22.89 41.29
N ALA A 152 -4.73 22.53 42.28
CA ALA A 152 -3.87 21.34 42.25
C ALA A 152 -4.33 20.34 43.31
#